data_AF-A0AAE1CLM6-F1
#
_entry.id   AF-A0AAE1CLM6-F1
#
_cell.length_a   1.000
_cell.length_b   1.000
_cell.length_c   1.000
_cell.angle_alpha   90.00
_cell.angle_beta   90.00
_cell.angle_gamma   90.00
#
_symmetry.space_group_name_H-M   'P 1'
#
loop_
_entity.id
_entity.type
_entity.pdbx_description
1 polymer ?
#
loop_
_entity_poly.entity_id
_entity_poly.type
_entity_poly.pdbx_seq_one_letter_code
_entity_poly.pdbx_strand_id
1 'polypeptide(L)'
;MCVTASWKETLSGTTATSPVSTEEPPTAPATSNCGSTPKPLPYLWSFTTCGGMTRICSRVEGRMSCIPNNTEKYISFSLGQLRFIDSAQFLQALLDKLVSANKPEAFQITAHYEPDQHKRGLLLRKGVHPYEYVDFWERFEDTTLPPKNAFYSKLSDEHISDDDYEHAQRVWKTFGCKSLGNYADLYCRTDVLLLADVFETFRKTCLGLYGLDSAHYYTSPGLSWDALFKKTGVELELLTDYDQHLFIEKGMRGGISMVSKLHAKANNHAVEGYDPEKPSSHIL
;
A
#
# COMPACT_ATOMS: atom_id res chain seq x y z
N MET A 1 -7.20 -5.02 -3.54
CA MET A 1 -5.79 -5.34 -3.22
C MET A 1 -4.93 -4.89 -4.38
N CYS A 2 -4.02 -3.95 -4.15
CA CYS A 2 -3.03 -3.54 -5.14
C CYS A 2 -1.65 -3.91 -4.61
N VAL A 3 -0.97 -4.75 -5.37
CA VAL A 3 0.28 -5.40 -4.99
C VAL A 3 1.44 -4.71 -5.71
N THR A 4 2.37 -4.11 -4.98
CA THR A 4 3.60 -3.52 -5.51
C THR A 4 4.66 -4.59 -5.70
N ALA A 5 5.36 -4.62 -6.84
CA ALA A 5 6.52 -5.47 -7.04
C ALA A 5 7.81 -4.73 -6.64
N SER A 6 8.65 -5.33 -5.80
CA SER A 6 9.98 -4.82 -5.43
C SER A 6 11.06 -5.84 -5.85
N TRP A 7 12.19 -5.35 -6.38
CA TRP A 7 13.32 -6.16 -6.85
C TRP A 7 14.31 -6.42 -5.71
N LYS A 8 14.85 -7.64 -5.61
CA LYS A 8 15.84 -8.01 -4.58
C LYS A 8 17.25 -8.00 -5.19
N GLU A 9 18.08 -7.01 -4.87
CA GLU A 9 19.51 -7.08 -5.19
C GLU A 9 20.19 -8.14 -4.31
N THR A 10 20.92 -9.05 -4.96
CA THR A 10 21.74 -10.04 -4.25
C THR A 10 23.16 -9.48 -4.18
N LEU A 11 23.58 -9.01 -3.00
CA LEU A 11 24.98 -8.70 -2.74
C LEU A 11 25.75 -10.02 -2.66
N SER A 12 26.44 -10.40 -3.74
CA SER A 12 27.41 -11.49 -3.72
C SER A 12 28.67 -11.01 -2.97
N GLY A 13 28.69 -11.19 -1.65
CA GLY A 13 29.90 -11.07 -0.85
C GLY A 13 30.74 -12.33 -1.01
N THR A 14 31.77 -12.28 -1.85
CA THR A 14 32.79 -13.33 -1.93
C THR A 14 33.62 -13.29 -0.65
N THR A 15 33.42 -14.25 0.25
CA THR A 15 34.27 -14.48 1.42
C THR A 15 35.67 -14.86 0.94
N ALA A 16 36.66 -14.05 1.33
CA ALA A 16 38.06 -14.29 1.09
C ALA A 16 38.58 -15.46 1.95
N THR A 17 39.19 -16.45 1.31
CA THR A 17 40.09 -17.41 1.94
C THR A 17 41.32 -17.55 1.04
N SER A 18 42.46 -17.03 1.48
CA SER A 18 43.79 -17.27 0.87
C SER A 18 44.26 -18.70 1.18
N PRO A 19 45.06 -19.34 0.30
CA PRO A 19 46.52 -19.23 0.48
C PRO A 19 47.37 -19.17 -0.81
N VAL A 20 48.46 -18.40 -0.70
CA VAL A 20 49.85 -18.52 -1.24
C VAL A 20 50.12 -19.50 -2.41
N SER A 21 50.54 -18.98 -3.58
CA SER A 21 51.92 -19.11 -4.15
C SER A 21 52.02 -18.69 -5.64
N THR A 22 52.93 -17.73 -5.90
CA THR A 22 53.83 -17.52 -7.08
C THR A 22 53.34 -17.76 -8.52
N GLU A 23 53.25 -16.68 -9.32
CA GLU A 23 54.10 -16.37 -10.51
C GLU A 23 53.56 -15.11 -11.26
N GLU A 24 54.46 -14.31 -11.82
CA GLU A 24 54.24 -13.00 -12.49
C GLU A 24 54.89 -13.06 -13.91
N PRO A 25 54.76 -12.06 -14.81
CA PRO A 25 53.67 -11.74 -15.75
C PRO A 25 54.10 -11.86 -17.26
N PRO A 26 53.31 -11.35 -18.24
CA PRO A 26 53.75 -10.07 -18.84
C PRO A 26 52.66 -9.05 -19.22
N THR A 27 53.16 -7.84 -19.48
CA THR A 27 52.65 -6.46 -19.55
C THR A 27 51.73 -6.02 -20.73
N ALA A 28 50.76 -5.16 -20.36
CA ALA A 28 50.34 -3.85 -20.95
C ALA A 28 49.56 -3.79 -22.30
N PRO A 29 48.77 -2.71 -22.60
CA PRO A 29 48.76 -1.40 -21.95
C PRO A 29 47.40 -0.81 -21.51
N ALA A 30 47.54 0.26 -20.72
CA ALA A 30 46.51 1.09 -20.14
C ALA A 30 45.67 1.87 -21.17
N THR A 31 44.37 1.99 -20.90
CA THR A 31 43.58 3.16 -21.29
C THR A 31 42.80 3.67 -20.09
N SER A 32 42.77 4.99 -20.01
CA SER A 32 42.39 5.87 -18.92
C SER A 32 40.88 6.03 -18.73
N ASN A 33 40.48 6.18 -17.46
CA ASN A 33 39.33 6.92 -16.91
C ASN A 33 38.35 7.58 -17.90
N CYS A 34 37.04 7.35 -17.71
CA CYS A 34 36.12 8.44 -17.35
C CYS A 34 34.77 7.85 -16.85
N GLY A 35 34.18 8.50 -15.85
CA GLY A 35 33.09 8.00 -15.03
C GLY A 35 31.81 7.62 -15.78
N SER A 36 31.22 6.50 -15.37
CA SER A 36 29.81 6.23 -15.53
C SER A 36 29.07 6.71 -14.29
N THR A 37 28.36 7.82 -14.43
CA THR A 37 27.25 8.15 -13.55
C THR A 37 26.26 6.97 -13.52
N PRO A 38 25.69 6.59 -12.36
CA PRO A 38 24.65 5.57 -12.34
C PRO A 38 23.45 6.08 -13.12
N LYS A 39 23.15 5.43 -14.24
CA LYS A 39 21.90 5.66 -14.98
C LYS A 39 20.72 5.24 -14.09
N PRO A 40 19.61 5.99 -14.06
CA PRO A 40 18.44 5.61 -13.29
C PRO A 40 17.90 4.27 -13.82
N LEU A 41 17.92 3.25 -12.96
CA LEU A 41 17.42 1.90 -13.26
C LEU A 41 15.89 1.93 -13.43
N PRO A 42 15.32 1.24 -14.44
CA PRO A 42 13.89 1.23 -14.68
C PRO A 42 13.20 0.26 -13.69
N TYR A 43 12.56 0.81 -12.67
CA TYR A 43 11.67 0.05 -11.78
C TYR A 43 10.43 -0.39 -12.57
N LEU A 44 10.31 -1.69 -12.86
CA LEU A 44 9.16 -2.26 -13.54
C LEU A 44 8.03 -2.53 -12.53
N TRP A 45 7.19 -1.54 -12.28
CA TRP A 45 6.01 -1.69 -11.44
C TRP A 45 4.93 -2.48 -12.18
N SER A 46 4.62 -3.70 -11.73
CA SER A 46 3.47 -4.47 -12.23
C SER A 46 2.49 -4.72 -11.09
N PHE A 47 1.34 -4.06 -11.16
CA PHE A 47 0.22 -4.27 -10.23
C PHE A 47 -0.76 -5.23 -10.89
N THR A 48 -1.09 -6.32 -10.20
CA THR A 48 -1.95 -7.35 -10.78
C THR A 48 -3.26 -7.49 -10.04
N THR A 49 -4.36 -7.32 -10.78
CA THR A 49 -5.62 -8.01 -10.46
C THR A 49 -5.39 -9.52 -10.57
N CYS A 50 -6.28 -10.35 -10.01
CA CYS A 50 -6.14 -11.82 -10.01
C CYS A 50 -5.84 -12.40 -11.43
N GLY A 51 -6.41 -11.81 -12.48
CA GLY A 51 -6.13 -12.17 -13.88
C GLY A 51 -4.73 -11.76 -14.36
N GLY A 52 -4.22 -10.60 -13.95
CA GLY A 52 -2.84 -10.17 -14.25
C GLY A 52 -1.79 -11.08 -13.59
N MET A 53 -2.07 -11.56 -12.37
CA MET A 53 -1.15 -12.40 -11.62
C MET A 53 -0.98 -13.77 -12.29
N THR A 54 -2.07 -14.37 -12.76
CA THR A 54 -2.04 -15.62 -13.53
C THR A 54 -1.20 -15.48 -14.80
N ARG A 55 -1.30 -14.34 -15.49
CA ARG A 55 -0.52 -14.07 -16.71
C ARG A 55 0.97 -13.87 -16.43
N ILE A 56 1.33 -13.15 -15.37
CA ILE A 56 2.74 -13.00 -14.95
C ILE A 56 3.32 -14.33 -14.51
N CYS A 57 2.60 -15.09 -13.68
CA CYS A 57 3.01 -16.43 -13.25
C CYS A 57 3.20 -17.39 -14.42
N SER A 58 2.45 -17.23 -15.52
CA SER A 58 2.63 -18.05 -16.73
C SER A 58 3.84 -17.67 -17.59
N ARG A 59 4.41 -16.47 -17.42
CA ARG A 59 5.50 -15.93 -18.25
C ARG A 59 6.84 -15.79 -17.54
N VAL A 60 6.83 -15.74 -16.22
CA VAL A 60 8.03 -15.63 -15.39
C VAL A 60 8.38 -17.00 -14.84
N GLU A 61 9.47 -17.58 -15.34
CA GLU A 61 10.03 -18.80 -14.77
C GLU A 61 10.66 -18.49 -13.40
N GLY A 62 10.26 -19.23 -12.37
CA GLY A 62 10.83 -19.05 -11.04
C GLY A 62 10.12 -19.87 -9.97
N ARG A 63 10.83 -20.16 -8.88
CA ARG A 63 10.23 -20.80 -7.70
C ARG A 63 9.27 -19.82 -7.04
N MET A 64 8.01 -20.22 -6.88
CA MET A 64 7.05 -19.47 -6.08
C MET A 64 7.32 -19.72 -4.60
N SER A 65 7.40 -18.65 -3.81
CA SER A 65 7.46 -18.71 -2.35
C SER A 65 6.46 -17.74 -1.75
N CYS A 66 5.94 -18.05 -0.57
CA CYS A 66 4.92 -17.25 0.08
C CYS A 66 5.15 -17.17 1.58
N ILE A 67 4.87 -16.00 2.15
CA ILE A 67 4.85 -15.75 3.58
C ILE A 67 3.37 -15.65 3.99
N PRO A 68 2.76 -16.74 4.50
CA PRO A 68 1.39 -16.70 4.97
C PRO A 68 1.30 -15.89 6.28
N ASN A 69 0.23 -15.10 6.40
CA ASN A 69 -0.17 -14.50 7.67
C ASN A 69 -1.14 -15.44 8.41
N ASN A 70 -2.13 -15.95 7.68
CA ASN A 70 -3.03 -17.00 8.12
C ASN A 70 -3.45 -17.85 6.90
N THR A 71 -4.47 -18.70 7.06
CA THR A 71 -4.96 -19.59 5.99
C THR A 71 -5.56 -18.86 4.79
N GLU A 72 -5.94 -17.58 4.94
CA GLU A 72 -6.65 -16.80 3.92
C GLU A 72 -5.86 -15.58 3.44
N LYS A 73 -4.88 -15.12 4.22
CA LYS A 73 -4.13 -13.89 4.01
C LYS A 73 -2.65 -14.19 3.92
N TYR A 74 -2.01 -13.62 2.90
CA TYR A 74 -0.58 -13.69 2.68
C TYR A 74 0.03 -12.31 2.93
N ILE A 75 1.19 -12.27 3.61
CA ILE A 75 1.96 -11.03 3.81
C ILE A 75 2.62 -10.64 2.49
N SER A 76 3.19 -11.62 1.80
CA SER A 76 3.87 -11.45 0.52
C SER A 76 4.00 -12.79 -0.18
N PHE A 77 4.07 -12.75 -1.50
CA PHE A 77 4.56 -13.86 -2.31
C PHE A 77 5.69 -13.39 -3.21
N SER A 78 6.55 -14.31 -3.61
CA SER A 78 7.67 -14.04 -4.50
C SER A 78 7.65 -15.04 -5.64
N LEU A 79 8.03 -14.57 -6.82
CA LEU A 79 8.20 -15.38 -8.02
C LEU A 79 9.56 -15.06 -8.62
N GLY A 80 10.52 -15.98 -8.44
CA GLY A 80 11.91 -15.72 -8.83
C GLY A 80 12.49 -14.52 -8.07
N GLN A 81 12.85 -13.47 -8.80
CA GLN A 81 13.43 -12.24 -8.25
C GLN A 81 12.39 -11.15 -7.94
N LEU A 82 11.13 -11.39 -8.29
CA LEU A 82 10.03 -10.45 -8.03
C LEU A 82 9.42 -10.76 -6.67
N ARG A 83 9.33 -9.74 -5.81
CA ARG A 83 8.58 -9.80 -4.57
C ARG A 83 7.34 -8.93 -4.67
N PHE A 84 6.20 -9.51 -4.35
CA PHE A 84 4.90 -8.87 -4.38
C PHE A 84 4.49 -8.48 -2.96
N ILE A 85 4.22 -7.19 -2.75
CA ILE A 85 3.99 -6.58 -1.44
C ILE A 85 2.64 -5.89 -1.45
N ASP A 86 1.87 -6.00 -0.37
CA ASP A 86 0.61 -5.30 -0.23
C ASP A 86 0.83 -3.87 0.27
N SER A 87 0.54 -2.89 -0.59
CA SER A 87 0.67 -1.47 -0.28
C SER A 87 -0.14 -1.03 0.95
N ALA A 88 -1.26 -1.71 1.25
CA ALA A 88 -2.07 -1.43 2.44
C ALA A 88 -1.37 -1.80 3.76
N GLN A 89 -0.32 -2.63 3.72
CA GLN A 89 0.53 -2.92 4.89
C GLN A 89 1.42 -1.74 5.27
N PHE A 90 1.52 -0.73 4.40
CA PHE A 90 2.26 0.50 4.64
C PHE A 90 1.35 1.71 4.80
N LEU A 91 0.34 1.83 3.94
CA LEU A 91 -0.54 2.99 3.86
C LEU A 91 -1.99 2.55 4.08
N GLN A 92 -2.43 2.55 5.34
CA GLN A 92 -3.77 2.11 5.76
C GLN A 92 -4.86 3.18 5.49
N ALA A 93 -4.98 3.64 4.25
CA ALA A 93 -6.04 4.56 3.83
C ALA A 93 -6.48 4.26 2.40
N LEU A 94 -7.66 4.75 2.03
CA LEU A 94 -8.15 4.67 0.65
C LEU A 94 -7.26 5.50 -0.27
N LEU A 95 -7.06 5.04 -1.51
CA LEU A 95 -6.24 5.74 -2.50
C LEU A 95 -6.64 7.20 -2.67
N ASP A 96 -7.94 7.50 -2.68
CA ASP A 96 -8.45 8.88 -2.77
C ASP A 96 -7.91 9.78 -1.65
N LYS A 97 -7.95 9.30 -0.40
CA LYS A 97 -7.39 10.01 0.75
C LYS A 97 -5.87 10.17 0.61
N LEU A 98 -5.16 9.13 0.16
CA LEU A 98 -3.72 9.19 -0.03
C LEU A 98 -3.32 10.18 -1.13
N VAL A 99 -4.09 10.26 -2.21
CA VAL A 99 -3.84 11.17 -3.32
C VAL A 99 -4.08 12.61 -2.87
N SER A 100 -5.21 12.88 -2.19
CA SER A 100 -5.53 14.21 -1.66
C SER A 100 -4.55 14.72 -0.59
N ALA A 101 -3.89 13.80 0.13
CA ALA A 101 -2.87 14.14 1.12
C ALA A 101 -1.52 14.56 0.51
N ASN A 102 -1.32 14.34 -0.79
CA ASN A 102 -0.09 14.68 -1.50
C ASN A 102 -0.29 15.89 -2.41
N LYS A 103 0.79 16.66 -2.62
CA LYS A 103 0.73 17.81 -3.53
C LYS A 103 0.78 17.34 -5.00
N PRO A 104 0.16 18.06 -5.95
CA PRO A 104 0.21 17.70 -7.38
C PRO A 104 1.63 17.49 -7.93
N GLU A 105 2.64 18.16 -7.38
CA GLU A 105 4.04 18.02 -7.81
C GLU A 105 4.67 16.69 -7.38
N ALA A 106 4.03 15.94 -6.46
CA ALA A 106 4.50 14.60 -6.08
C ALA A 106 4.22 13.55 -7.16
N PHE A 107 3.28 13.82 -8.07
CA PHE A 107 2.77 12.87 -9.07
C PHE A 107 3.59 12.84 -10.37
N GLN A 108 4.89 12.59 -10.24
CA GLN A 108 5.86 12.65 -11.33
C GLN A 108 5.70 11.51 -12.33
N ILE A 109 5.33 10.31 -11.87
CA ILE A 109 5.08 9.15 -12.72
C ILE A 109 3.81 9.42 -13.52
N THR A 110 2.72 9.84 -12.88
CA THR A 110 1.48 10.22 -13.56
C THR A 110 1.73 11.34 -14.57
N ALA A 111 2.54 12.35 -14.22
CA ALA A 111 2.95 13.42 -15.11
C ALA A 111 3.74 12.97 -16.34
N HIS A 112 4.54 11.92 -16.21
CA HIS A 112 5.28 11.36 -17.33
C HIS A 112 4.36 10.64 -18.32
N TYR A 113 3.34 9.93 -17.82
CA TYR A 113 2.38 9.20 -18.66
C TYR A 113 1.31 10.11 -19.27
N GLU A 114 0.92 11.17 -18.57
CA GLU A 114 -0.02 12.18 -19.07
C GLU A 114 0.60 13.58 -18.90
N PRO A 115 1.34 14.06 -19.92
CA PRO A 115 2.02 15.35 -19.87
C PRO A 115 1.06 16.54 -20.02
N ASP A 116 -0.15 16.33 -20.56
CA ASP A 116 -1.16 17.38 -20.66
C ASP A 116 -1.68 17.75 -19.26
N GLN A 117 -1.45 19.00 -18.86
CA GLN A 117 -1.80 19.49 -17.53
C GLN A 117 -3.31 19.46 -17.26
N HIS A 118 -4.15 19.71 -18.26
CA HIS A 118 -5.59 19.68 -18.11
C HIS A 118 -6.07 18.25 -17.89
N LYS A 119 -5.61 17.30 -18.72
CA LYS A 119 -5.94 15.88 -18.58
C LYS A 119 -5.45 15.32 -17.27
N ARG A 120 -4.20 15.58 -16.91
CA ARG A 120 -3.61 15.16 -15.64
C ARG A 120 -4.39 15.69 -14.44
N GLY A 121 -4.86 16.94 -14.49
CA GLY A 121 -5.69 17.50 -13.43
C GLY A 121 -6.98 16.71 -13.18
N LEU A 122 -7.54 16.06 -14.21
CA LEU A 122 -8.67 15.16 -14.04
C LEU A 122 -8.26 13.81 -13.43
N LEU A 123 -7.05 13.32 -13.71
CA LEU A 123 -6.55 12.04 -13.20
C LEU A 123 -6.07 12.11 -11.75
N LEU A 124 -5.76 13.29 -11.22
CA LEU A 124 -5.37 13.47 -9.81
C LEU A 124 -6.55 13.36 -8.84
N ARG A 125 -7.78 13.24 -9.34
CA ARG A 125 -8.94 12.82 -8.56
C ARG A 125 -9.18 11.34 -8.82
N LYS A 126 -9.52 10.58 -7.79
CA LYS A 126 -9.87 9.17 -7.97
C LYS A 126 -11.06 9.05 -8.93
N GLY A 127 -10.91 8.21 -9.96
CA GLY A 127 -11.99 7.91 -10.88
C GLY A 127 -13.13 7.14 -10.22
N VAL A 128 -14.24 7.03 -10.93
CA VAL A 128 -15.39 6.21 -10.54
C VAL A 128 -15.63 5.14 -11.60
N HIS A 129 -16.15 3.99 -11.20
CA HIS A 129 -16.36 2.87 -12.10
C HIS A 129 -17.68 2.15 -11.78
N PRO A 130 -18.50 1.79 -12.78
CA PRO A 130 -19.79 1.14 -12.55
C PRO A 130 -19.58 -0.38 -12.40
N TYR A 131 -19.10 -0.83 -11.23
CA TYR A 131 -18.74 -2.23 -11.00
C TYR A 131 -19.90 -3.20 -11.20
N GLU A 132 -21.08 -2.82 -10.72
CA GLU A 132 -22.29 -3.63 -10.77
C GLU A 132 -22.88 -3.73 -12.18
N TYR A 133 -22.59 -2.75 -13.05
CA TYR A 133 -23.04 -2.74 -14.44
C TYR A 133 -22.19 -3.65 -15.33
N VAL A 134 -20.89 -3.78 -15.03
CA VAL A 134 -19.94 -4.60 -15.79
C VAL A 134 -20.05 -6.05 -15.32
N ASP A 135 -21.16 -6.68 -15.69
CA ASP A 135 -21.51 -8.06 -15.34
C ASP A 135 -21.00 -9.09 -16.36
N PHE A 136 -20.89 -8.69 -17.63
CA PHE A 136 -20.39 -9.51 -18.73
C PHE A 136 -19.35 -8.76 -19.59
N TRP A 137 -18.58 -9.51 -20.38
CA TRP A 137 -17.47 -8.94 -21.17
C TRP A 137 -17.95 -7.96 -22.25
N GLU A 138 -19.12 -8.24 -22.81
CA GLU A 138 -19.79 -7.45 -23.84
C GLU A 138 -20.06 -6.01 -23.38
N ARG A 139 -20.21 -5.77 -22.06
CA ARG A 139 -20.38 -4.43 -21.50
C ARG A 139 -19.19 -3.52 -21.78
N PHE A 140 -17.99 -4.06 -21.95
CA PHE A 140 -16.82 -3.27 -22.30
C PHE A 140 -16.88 -2.73 -23.74
N GLU A 141 -17.75 -3.28 -24.59
CA GLU A 141 -17.96 -2.82 -25.96
C GLU A 141 -18.97 -1.67 -26.03
N ASP A 142 -19.70 -1.38 -24.95
CA ASP A 142 -20.67 -0.29 -24.89
C ASP A 142 -20.01 1.05 -25.24
N THR A 143 -20.56 1.73 -26.25
CA THR A 143 -19.98 2.95 -26.82
C THR A 143 -20.41 4.23 -26.10
N THR A 144 -21.20 4.09 -25.04
CA THR A 144 -21.72 5.19 -24.23
C THR A 144 -21.41 4.97 -22.76
N LEU A 145 -21.13 6.06 -22.04
CA LEU A 145 -21.03 5.99 -20.59
C LEU A 145 -22.39 5.56 -20.00
N PRO A 146 -22.42 4.55 -19.10
CA PRO A 146 -23.67 4.12 -18.48
C PRO A 146 -24.40 5.25 -17.75
N PRO A 147 -25.74 5.15 -17.62
CA PRO A 147 -26.52 6.13 -16.86
C PRO A 147 -26.13 6.14 -15.38
N LYS A 148 -26.38 7.24 -14.67
CA LYS A 148 -25.98 7.44 -13.26
C LYS A 148 -26.47 6.31 -12.33
N ASN A 149 -27.67 5.79 -12.55
CA ASN A 149 -28.23 4.70 -11.77
C ASN A 149 -27.43 3.38 -11.87
N ALA A 150 -26.67 3.19 -12.95
CA ALA A 150 -25.80 2.03 -13.15
C ALA A 150 -24.50 2.07 -12.32
N PHE A 151 -24.23 3.18 -11.62
CA PHE A 151 -23.10 3.35 -10.70
C PHE A 151 -23.48 3.11 -9.22
N TYR A 152 -24.61 2.45 -8.95
CA TYR A 152 -24.99 2.07 -7.60
C TYR A 152 -24.05 0.99 -7.04
N SER A 153 -23.51 1.20 -5.84
CA SER A 153 -22.61 0.25 -5.21
C SER A 153 -23.34 -0.61 -4.18
N LYS A 154 -23.33 -1.94 -4.36
CA LYS A 154 -23.86 -2.90 -3.37
C LYS A 154 -23.02 -2.97 -2.11
N LEU A 155 -21.73 -2.60 -2.19
CA LEU A 155 -20.81 -2.67 -1.07
C LEU A 155 -21.08 -1.57 -0.04
N SER A 156 -21.40 -0.36 -0.49
CA SER A 156 -21.76 0.77 0.37
C SER A 156 -23.27 0.97 0.50
N ASP A 157 -24.08 0.27 -0.29
CA ASP A 157 -25.54 0.45 -0.40
C ASP A 157 -25.92 1.90 -0.75
N GLU A 158 -25.16 2.51 -1.67
CA GLU A 158 -25.27 3.94 -2.01
C GLU A 158 -25.17 4.18 -3.51
N HIS A 159 -25.87 5.22 -3.97
CA HIS A 159 -25.71 5.76 -5.33
C HIS A 159 -24.51 6.70 -5.40
N ILE A 160 -23.89 6.77 -6.58
CA ILE A 160 -22.88 7.78 -6.89
C ILE A 160 -23.43 9.21 -6.68
N SER A 161 -22.57 10.12 -6.23
CA SER A 161 -22.89 11.54 -6.14
C SER A 161 -23.06 12.18 -7.53
N ASP A 162 -23.77 13.32 -7.62
CA ASP A 162 -23.84 14.08 -8.88
C ASP A 162 -22.44 14.55 -9.33
N ASP A 163 -21.66 15.09 -8.39
CA ASP A 163 -20.30 15.59 -8.66
C ASP A 163 -19.35 14.52 -9.21
N ASP A 164 -19.45 13.29 -8.71
CA ASP A 164 -18.65 12.15 -9.20
C ASP A 164 -19.11 11.69 -10.59
N TYR A 165 -20.42 11.66 -10.85
CA TYR A 165 -20.94 11.27 -12.15
C TYR A 165 -20.61 12.31 -13.23
N GLU A 166 -20.73 13.61 -12.91
CA GLU A 166 -20.27 14.67 -13.81
C GLU A 166 -18.76 14.58 -14.07
N HIS A 167 -17.97 14.21 -13.06
CA HIS A 167 -16.55 13.99 -13.23
C HIS A 167 -16.28 12.82 -14.19
N ALA A 168 -17.02 11.71 -14.06
CA ALA A 168 -16.94 10.59 -15.00
C ALA A 168 -17.24 11.01 -16.44
N GLN A 169 -18.28 11.83 -16.65
CA GLN A 169 -18.64 12.39 -17.95
C GLN A 169 -17.53 13.28 -18.53
N ARG A 170 -16.93 14.14 -17.70
CA ARG A 170 -15.79 14.97 -18.10
C ARG A 170 -14.59 14.11 -18.50
N VAL A 171 -14.25 13.09 -17.72
CA VAL A 171 -13.15 12.17 -18.05
C VAL A 171 -13.43 11.44 -19.36
N TRP A 172 -14.62 10.84 -19.51
CA TRP A 172 -15.03 10.15 -20.74
C TRP A 172 -14.86 11.03 -21.98
N LYS A 173 -15.34 12.28 -21.92
CA LYS A 173 -15.28 13.23 -23.03
C LYS A 173 -13.84 13.70 -23.30
N THR A 174 -13.10 14.09 -22.27
CA THR A 174 -11.76 14.68 -22.41
C THR A 174 -10.73 13.66 -22.92
N PHE A 175 -10.86 12.39 -22.51
CA PHE A 175 -9.99 11.31 -22.97
C PHE A 175 -10.50 10.64 -24.26
N GLY A 176 -11.67 11.04 -24.76
CA GLY A 176 -12.24 10.52 -26.00
C GLY A 176 -12.51 9.01 -25.94
N CYS A 177 -12.99 8.52 -24.80
CA CYS A 177 -13.30 7.11 -24.60
C CYS A 177 -14.35 6.66 -25.64
N LYS A 178 -14.01 5.67 -26.45
CA LYS A 178 -14.89 5.13 -27.50
C LYS A 178 -15.78 3.99 -27.00
N SER A 179 -15.33 3.30 -25.95
CA SER A 179 -16.07 2.24 -25.30
C SER A 179 -15.84 2.24 -23.79
N LEU A 180 -16.70 1.54 -23.06
CA LEU A 180 -16.56 1.34 -21.62
C LEU A 180 -15.27 0.61 -21.28
N GLY A 181 -14.77 -0.26 -22.17
CA GLY A 181 -13.44 -0.86 -22.08
C GLY A 181 -12.32 0.17 -22.05
N ASN A 182 -12.34 1.18 -22.93
CA ASN A 182 -11.33 2.25 -22.88
C ASN A 182 -11.41 3.07 -21.59
N TYR A 183 -12.61 3.29 -21.08
CA TYR A 183 -12.81 3.97 -19.80
C TYR A 183 -12.31 3.14 -18.62
N ALA A 184 -12.57 1.84 -18.61
CA ALA A 184 -12.11 0.91 -17.59
C ALA A 184 -10.57 0.76 -17.61
N ASP A 185 -9.95 0.72 -18.79
CA ASP A 185 -8.49 0.72 -18.95
C ASP A 185 -7.88 2.01 -18.39
N LEU A 186 -8.47 3.16 -18.71
CA LEU A 186 -8.04 4.45 -18.18
C LEU A 186 -8.18 4.51 -16.66
N TYR A 187 -9.31 4.04 -16.12
CA TYR A 187 -9.56 3.93 -14.69
C TYR A 187 -8.48 3.09 -14.00
N CYS A 188 -8.25 1.86 -14.49
CA CYS A 188 -7.27 0.95 -13.89
C CYS A 188 -5.84 1.49 -13.99
N ARG A 189 -5.47 2.07 -15.13
CA ARG A 189 -4.15 2.69 -15.31
C ARG A 189 -3.96 3.86 -14.35
N THR A 190 -4.97 4.72 -14.20
CA THR A 190 -4.91 5.88 -13.30
C THR A 190 -4.72 5.45 -11.85
N ASP A 191 -5.50 4.48 -11.36
CA ASP A 191 -5.36 3.94 -10.00
C ASP A 191 -3.95 3.41 -9.73
N VAL A 192 -3.35 2.74 -10.72
CA VAL A 192 -1.97 2.22 -10.64
C VAL A 192 -0.93 3.34 -10.61
N LEU A 193 -1.06 4.35 -11.49
CA LEU A 193 -0.12 5.47 -11.56
C LEU A 193 -0.14 6.31 -10.27
N LEU A 194 -1.35 6.62 -9.77
CA LEU A 194 -1.54 7.35 -8.53
C LEU A 194 -0.94 6.61 -7.34
N LEU A 195 -1.19 5.30 -7.24
CA LEU A 195 -0.62 4.50 -6.16
C LEU A 195 0.91 4.43 -6.24
N ALA A 196 1.47 4.33 -7.45
CA ALA A 196 2.92 4.35 -7.65
C ALA A 196 3.54 5.67 -7.18
N ASP A 197 2.95 6.82 -7.53
CA ASP A 197 3.41 8.13 -7.07
C ASP A 197 3.29 8.32 -5.56
N VAL A 198 2.17 7.88 -4.98
CA VAL A 198 1.96 7.90 -3.53
C VAL A 198 3.02 7.05 -2.82
N PHE A 199 3.28 5.83 -3.32
CA PHE A 199 4.26 4.94 -2.71
C PHE A 199 5.69 5.45 -2.89
N GLU A 200 6.02 6.03 -4.04
CA GLU A 200 7.33 6.66 -4.28
C GLU A 200 7.56 7.86 -3.36
N THR A 201 6.50 8.64 -3.08
CA THR A 201 6.56 9.72 -2.10
C THR A 201 6.81 9.18 -0.70
N PHE A 202 6.11 8.12 -0.31
CA PHE A 202 6.35 7.44 0.96
C PHE A 202 7.79 6.92 1.09
N ARG A 203 8.34 6.27 0.05
CA ARG A 203 9.74 5.83 0.00
C ARG A 203 10.71 6.99 0.24
N LYS A 204 10.53 8.11 -0.46
CA LYS A 204 11.36 9.32 -0.30
C LYS A 204 11.28 9.87 1.13
N THR A 205 10.10 9.89 1.73
CA THR A 205 9.92 10.31 3.13
C THR A 205 10.64 9.39 4.09
N CYS A 206 10.50 8.06 3.96
CA CYS A 206 11.19 7.10 4.81
C CYS A 206 12.71 7.19 4.67
N LEU A 207 13.21 7.36 3.44
CA LEU A 207 14.63 7.54 3.19
C LEU A 207 15.16 8.85 3.80
N GLY A 208 14.41 9.95 3.68
CA GLY A 208 14.79 11.24 4.27
C GLY A 208 14.78 11.22 5.81
N LEU A 209 13.79 10.59 6.43
CA LEU A 209 13.62 10.58 7.89
C LEU A 209 14.48 9.53 8.59
N TYR A 210 14.53 8.31 8.04
CA TYR A 210 15.13 7.14 8.68
C TYR A 210 16.38 6.65 7.95
N GLY A 211 16.61 7.08 6.71
CA GLY A 211 17.65 6.50 5.85
C GLY A 211 17.37 5.03 5.53
N LEU A 212 16.10 4.63 5.53
CA LEU A 212 15.64 3.27 5.24
C LEU A 212 14.63 3.36 4.09
N ASP A 213 14.81 2.53 3.06
CA ASP A 213 13.83 2.45 1.97
C ASP A 213 12.75 1.43 2.33
N SER A 214 11.51 1.92 2.42
CA SER A 214 10.33 1.11 2.71
C SER A 214 10.11 -0.06 1.74
N ALA A 215 10.61 0.03 0.49
CA ALA A 215 10.47 -1.05 -0.49
C ALA A 215 11.26 -2.32 -0.15
N HIS A 216 12.15 -2.28 0.85
CA HIS A 216 12.87 -3.45 1.36
C HIS A 216 12.12 -4.19 2.49
N TYR A 217 11.04 -3.59 3.01
CA TYR A 217 10.24 -4.14 4.09
C TYR A 217 8.98 -4.83 3.57
N TYR A 218 8.33 -5.62 4.42
CA TYR A 218 7.02 -6.20 4.12
C TYR A 218 5.85 -5.37 4.64
N THR A 219 6.06 -4.65 5.73
CA THR A 219 5.01 -3.89 6.44
C THR A 219 5.60 -2.64 7.10
N SER A 220 4.76 -1.64 7.38
CA SER A 220 5.21 -0.44 8.13
C SER A 220 5.71 -0.76 9.54
N PRO A 221 5.12 -1.68 10.34
CA PRO A 221 5.68 -2.04 11.63
C PRO A 221 7.11 -2.57 11.56
N GLY A 222 7.44 -3.39 10.55
CA GLY A 222 8.80 -3.89 10.34
C GLY A 222 9.78 -2.76 10.02
N LEU A 223 9.36 -1.81 9.17
CA LEU A 223 10.14 -0.60 8.91
C LEU A 223 10.34 0.25 10.17
N SER A 224 9.28 0.45 10.96
CA SER A 224 9.34 1.23 12.21
C SER A 224 10.26 0.60 13.25
N TRP A 225 10.30 -0.73 13.31
CA TRP A 225 11.15 -1.49 14.21
C TRP A 225 12.64 -1.28 13.90
N ASP A 226 13.03 -1.41 12.62
CA ASP A 226 14.41 -1.14 12.20
C ASP A 226 14.76 0.34 12.34
N ALA A 227 13.81 1.24 12.07
CA ALA A 227 14.00 2.67 12.27
C ALA A 227 14.27 3.00 13.75
N LEU A 228 13.59 2.33 14.68
CA LEU A 228 13.82 2.47 16.12
C LEU A 228 15.25 2.10 16.50
N PHE A 229 15.73 0.93 16.10
CA PHE A 229 17.09 0.51 16.42
C PHE A 229 18.15 1.37 15.77
N LYS A 230 17.95 1.72 14.50
CA LYS A 230 18.88 2.61 13.80
C LYS A 230 18.99 3.99 14.46
N LYS A 231 17.90 4.50 15.04
CA LYS A 231 17.88 5.81 15.71
C LYS A 231 18.42 5.76 17.13
N THR A 232 18.13 4.68 17.87
CA THR A 232 18.51 4.56 19.29
C THR A 232 19.89 3.93 19.50
N GLY A 233 20.36 3.13 18.55
CA GLY A 233 21.57 2.32 18.69
C GLY A 233 21.47 1.22 19.76
N VAL A 234 20.25 0.94 20.24
CA VAL A 234 20.02 -0.08 21.27
C VAL A 234 20.05 -1.45 20.63
N GLU A 235 20.81 -2.37 21.23
CA GLU A 235 20.78 -3.79 20.94
C GLU A 235 19.89 -4.47 21.99
N LEU A 236 18.81 -5.15 21.55
CA LEU A 236 17.97 -5.90 22.47
C LEU A 236 18.59 -7.25 22.77
N GLU A 237 18.65 -7.58 24.06
CA GLU A 237 18.97 -8.93 24.51
C GLU A 237 17.80 -9.88 24.28
N LEU A 238 18.11 -11.13 23.95
CA LEU A 238 17.10 -12.18 23.81
C LEU A 238 16.61 -12.59 25.20
N LEU A 239 15.29 -12.73 25.36
CA LEU A 239 14.71 -13.34 26.57
C LEU A 239 15.12 -14.82 26.62
N THR A 240 15.94 -15.18 27.61
CA THR A 240 16.47 -16.54 27.75
C THR A 240 15.68 -17.39 28.72
N ASP A 241 14.87 -16.75 29.57
CA ASP A 241 14.14 -17.40 30.65
C ASP A 241 12.61 -17.30 30.44
N TYR A 242 11.90 -18.37 30.80
CA TYR A 242 10.45 -18.47 30.62
C TYR A 242 9.67 -17.50 31.52
N ASP A 243 10.16 -17.22 32.73
CA ASP A 243 9.51 -16.29 33.65
C ASP A 243 9.61 -14.84 33.16
N GLN A 244 10.68 -14.49 32.44
CA GLN A 244 10.78 -13.18 31.77
C GLN A 244 9.68 -13.00 30.71
N HIS A 245 9.42 -14.04 29.91
CA HIS A 245 8.33 -14.01 28.92
C HIS A 245 6.97 -13.85 29.62
N LEU A 246 6.70 -14.68 30.64
CA LEU A 246 5.46 -14.60 31.40
C LEU A 246 5.27 -13.24 32.08
N PHE A 247 6.34 -12.65 32.59
CA PHE A 247 6.31 -11.33 33.20
C PHE A 247 5.86 -10.25 32.20
N ILE A 248 6.42 -10.25 30.99
CA ILE A 248 6.06 -9.30 29.93
C ILE A 248 4.63 -9.56 29.47
N GLU A 249 4.26 -10.81 29.18
CA GLU A 249 2.93 -11.19 28.72
C GLU A 249 1.84 -10.78 29.73
N LYS A 250 2.06 -11.05 31.02
CA LYS A 250 1.16 -10.61 32.11
C LYS A 250 1.06 -9.10 32.22
N GLY A 251 2.07 -8.36 31.78
CA GLY A 251 2.12 -6.90 31.74
C GLY A 251 1.45 -6.28 30.51
N MET A 252 1.22 -7.03 29.43
CA MET A 252 0.61 -6.50 28.21
C MET A 252 -0.83 -6.06 28.46
N ARG A 253 -1.14 -4.80 28.16
CA ARG A 253 -2.49 -4.22 28.21
C ARG A 253 -2.80 -3.57 26.87
N GLY A 254 -4.03 -3.75 26.39
CA GLY A 254 -4.54 -3.02 25.23
C GLY A 254 -4.93 -1.58 25.60
N GLY A 255 -5.50 -0.86 24.63
CA GLY A 255 -6.09 0.44 24.90
C GLY A 255 -7.25 0.34 25.90
N ILE A 256 -7.37 1.32 26.80
CA ILE A 256 -8.51 1.40 27.71
C ILE A 256 -9.75 1.73 26.88
N SER A 257 -10.74 0.84 26.91
CA SER A 257 -12.07 1.09 26.35
C SER A 257 -13.08 1.11 27.47
N MET A 258 -13.70 2.26 27.71
CA MET A 258 -14.72 2.44 28.73
C MET A 258 -15.97 3.04 28.09
N VAL A 259 -17.10 2.36 28.27
CA VAL A 259 -18.43 2.92 28.01
C VAL A 259 -18.98 3.40 29.35
N SER A 260 -18.74 4.66 29.67
CA SER A 260 -19.32 5.27 30.87
C SER A 260 -20.77 5.68 30.61
N LYS A 261 -21.63 5.52 31.62
CA LYS A 261 -22.93 6.19 31.61
C LYS A 261 -22.68 7.65 31.98
N LEU A 262 -23.00 8.58 31.08
CA LEU A 262 -22.90 10.03 31.30
C LEU A 262 -23.72 10.52 32.52
N HIS A 263 -24.77 9.77 32.88
CA HIS A 263 -25.58 10.04 34.05
C HIS A 263 -26.03 8.73 34.67
N ALA A 264 -25.78 8.59 35.97
CA ALA A 264 -26.37 7.57 36.81
C ALA A 264 -27.07 8.28 37.95
N LYS A 265 -28.33 7.92 38.23
CA LYS A 265 -29.06 8.39 39.40
C LYS A 265 -29.36 7.19 40.29
N ALA A 266 -28.90 7.26 41.54
CA ALA A 266 -29.24 6.30 42.58
C ALA A 266 -30.67 6.54 43.04
N ASN A 267 -31.40 5.48 43.37
CA ASN A 267 -32.70 5.56 44.04
C ASN A 267 -32.51 5.13 45.50
N ASN A 268 -32.09 6.04 46.39
CA ASN A 268 -31.98 5.74 47.82
C ASN A 268 -32.48 6.90 48.68
N HIS A 269 -32.78 6.62 49.94
CA HIS A 269 -33.41 7.58 50.86
C HIS A 269 -32.55 8.81 51.16
N ALA A 270 -31.25 8.76 50.87
CA ALA A 270 -30.30 9.84 51.12
C ALA A 270 -30.12 10.79 49.92
N VAL A 271 -30.78 10.54 48.78
CA VAL A 271 -30.70 11.39 47.58
C VAL A 271 -32.06 11.99 47.19
N GLU A 272 -32.02 13.20 46.66
CA GLU A 272 -33.21 13.97 46.30
C GLU A 272 -33.97 13.36 45.11
N GLY A 273 -35.29 13.23 45.28
CA GLY A 273 -36.16 12.54 44.32
C GLY A 273 -36.13 11.00 44.42
N TYR A 274 -36.02 10.48 45.65
CA TYR A 274 -36.28 9.07 45.99
C TYR A 274 -37.73 8.68 45.66
N ASP A 275 -37.89 7.51 45.05
CA ASP A 275 -39.18 6.94 44.68
C ASP A 275 -39.36 5.59 45.40
N PRO A 276 -40.29 5.50 46.39
CA PRO A 276 -40.51 4.27 47.16
C PRO A 276 -41.16 3.14 46.35
N GLU A 277 -41.72 3.42 45.16
CA GLU A 277 -42.28 2.40 44.28
C GLU A 277 -41.21 1.72 43.41
N LYS A 278 -40.01 2.32 43.32
CA LYS A 278 -38.87 1.75 42.60
C LYS A 278 -37.92 1.05 43.54
N PRO A 279 -37.26 -0.05 43.10
CA PRO A 279 -36.25 -0.72 43.91
C PRO A 279 -35.11 0.25 44.26
N SER A 280 -34.61 0.12 45.49
CA SER A 280 -33.49 0.93 45.97
C SER A 280 -32.21 0.60 45.20
N SER A 281 -31.44 1.63 44.82
CA SER A 281 -30.19 1.49 44.10
C SER A 281 -29.13 2.45 44.61
N HIS A 282 -27.87 2.01 44.53
CA HIS A 282 -26.69 2.76 44.95
C HIS A 282 -25.74 2.91 43.76
N ILE A 283 -25.08 4.06 43.67
CA ILE A 283 -23.96 4.27 42.76
C ILE A 283 -22.71 4.19 43.63
N LEU A 284 -21.79 3.30 43.25
CA LEU A 284 -20.47 3.12 43.88
C LEU A 284 -19.51 4.22 43.44
#